data_AF-A0A7X7X8G8-F1
#
_entry.id   AF-A0A7X7X8G8-F1
#
_cell.length_a   1.000
_cell.length_b   1.000
_cell.length_c   1.000
_cell.angle_alpha   90.00
_cell.angle_beta   90.00
_cell.angle_gamma   90.00
#
_symmetry.space_group_name_H-M   'P 1'
#
loop_
_entity.id
_entity.type
_entity.pdbx_description
1 polymer ?
#
loop_
_entity_poly.entity_id
_entity_poly.type
_entity_poly.pdbx_seq_one_letter_code
_entity_poly.pdbx_strand_id
1 'polypeptide(L)'
;GKSTRRAVWRYLADREDRDDPESPVFINRGNHPFNSNSLRHLIVRLADKAGVKGAHPHKFRHTFAITYLRSGGDVFTLQALLGHSSLDMVRHYAQIAEMDIERVHRKASPVDNLKF
;
A
#
# COMPACT_ATOMS: atom_id res chain seq x y z
N GLY A 1 5.11 -1.48 -10.22
CA GLY A 1 4.74 -2.58 -11.14
C GLY A 1 4.20 -2.05 -12.47
N LYS A 2 4.04 -2.91 -13.48
CA LYS A 2 3.60 -2.54 -14.85
C LYS A 2 2.26 -1.79 -14.86
N SER A 3 1.28 -2.24 -14.08
CA SER A 3 -0.06 -1.62 -14.00
C SER A 3 -0.01 -0.19 -13.44
N THR A 4 0.71 0.04 -12.34
CA THR A 4 0.90 1.38 -11.75
C THR A 4 1.56 2.32 -12.74
N ARG A 5 2.63 1.87 -13.43
CA ARG A 5 3.32 2.67 -14.45
C ARG A 5 2.36 3.09 -15.56
N ARG A 6 1.55 2.17 -16.07
CA ARG A 6 0.55 2.46 -17.10
C ARG A 6 -0.51 3.46 -16.63
N ALA A 7 -0.97 3.34 -15.38
CA ALA A 7 -1.96 4.27 -14.82
C ALA A 7 -1.39 5.68 -14.67
N VAL A 8 -0.18 5.81 -14.12
CA VAL A 8 0.52 7.10 -13.99
C VAL A 8 0.82 7.69 -15.36
N TRP A 9 1.29 6.89 -16.31
CA TRP A 9 1.55 7.36 -17.67
C TRP A 9 0.30 7.89 -18.37
N ARG A 10 -0.84 7.19 -18.27
CA ARG A 10 -2.11 7.68 -18.82
C ARG A 10 -2.51 9.01 -18.20
N TYR A 11 -2.44 9.10 -16.88
CA TYR A 11 -2.73 10.33 -16.17
C TYR A 11 -1.83 11.50 -16.61
N LEU A 12 -0.52 11.28 -16.81
CA LEU A 12 0.39 12.31 -17.30
C LEU A 12 0.20 12.63 -18.78
N ALA A 13 -0.18 11.66 -19.60
CA ALA A 13 -0.39 11.84 -21.03
C ALA A 13 -1.56 12.80 -21.32
N ASP A 14 -2.58 12.78 -20.47
CA ASP A 14 -3.77 13.64 -20.56
C ASP A 14 -3.55 15.05 -19.98
N ARG A 15 -2.35 15.37 -19.49
CA ARG A 15 -2.01 16.68 -18.92
C ARG A 15 -1.32 17.58 -19.92
N GLU A 16 -1.77 18.84 -19.98
CA GLU A 16 -1.17 19.89 -20.80
C GLU A 16 0.19 20.34 -20.25
N ASP A 17 0.33 20.37 -18.93
CA ASP A 17 1.52 20.85 -18.21
C ASP A 17 2.52 19.72 -17.88
N ARG A 18 2.42 18.56 -18.54
CA ARG A 18 3.21 17.37 -18.22
C ARG A 18 4.72 17.54 -18.40
N ASP A 19 5.12 18.45 -19.29
CA ASP A 19 6.51 18.71 -19.67
C ASP A 19 7.10 19.90 -18.88
N ASP A 20 6.29 20.56 -18.03
CA ASP A 20 6.74 21.61 -17.11
C ASP A 20 7.41 20.98 -15.86
N PRO A 21 8.72 21.20 -15.64
CA PRO A 21 9.44 20.64 -14.50
C PRO A 21 8.95 21.14 -13.14
N GLU A 22 8.34 22.33 -13.09
CA GLU A 22 7.83 22.93 -11.85
C GLU A 22 6.39 22.47 -11.55
N SER A 23 5.74 21.80 -12.51
CA SER A 23 4.39 21.31 -12.32
C SER A 23 4.35 20.13 -11.33
N PRO A 24 3.44 20.15 -10.33
CA PRO A 24 3.26 19.04 -9.41
C PRO A 24 2.87 17.76 -10.17
N VAL A 25 3.44 16.61 -9.80
CA VAL A 25 3.10 15.32 -10.44
C VAL A 25 1.61 15.01 -10.31
N PHE A 26 0.96 15.29 -9.18
CA PHE A 26 -0.47 15.04 -8.98
C PHE A 26 -1.24 16.30 -8.65
N ILE A 27 -2.28 16.60 -9.44
CA ILE A 27 -3.16 17.76 -9.27
C ILE A 27 -4.62 17.34 -9.03
N ASN A 28 -5.35 18.19 -8.30
CA ASN A 28 -6.78 18.04 -8.10
C ASN A 28 -7.57 18.61 -9.30
N ARG A 29 -8.91 18.52 -9.25
CA ARG A 29 -9.79 18.98 -10.35
C ARG A 29 -9.73 20.49 -10.65
N GLY A 30 -9.18 21.29 -9.73
CA GLY A 30 -8.96 22.72 -9.91
C GLY A 30 -7.53 23.06 -10.32
N ASN A 31 -6.76 22.11 -10.84
CA ASN A 31 -5.36 22.29 -11.26
C ASN A 31 -4.40 22.76 -10.15
N HIS A 32 -4.70 22.41 -8.91
CA HIS A 32 -3.81 22.67 -7.77
C HIS A 32 -3.21 21.37 -7.23
N PRO A 33 -2.02 21.40 -6.62
CA PRO A 33 -1.46 20.24 -5.95
C PRO A 33 -2.44 19.64 -4.93
N PHE A 34 -2.44 18.31 -4.79
CA PHE A 34 -3.14 17.69 -3.67
C PHE A 34 -2.48 18.08 -2.34
N ASN A 35 -3.30 18.51 -1.39
CA ASN A 35 -2.92 18.51 0.02
C ASN A 35 -3.33 17.16 0.67
N SER A 36 -2.73 16.84 1.82
CA SER A 36 -2.95 15.57 2.53
C SER A 36 -4.43 15.28 2.81
N ASN A 37 -5.22 16.29 3.16
CA ASN A 37 -6.65 16.14 3.44
C ASN A 37 -7.46 15.82 2.18
N SER A 38 -7.20 16.53 1.09
CA SER A 38 -7.86 16.32 -0.20
C SER A 38 -7.57 14.91 -0.77
N LEU A 39 -6.33 14.43 -0.63
CA LEU A 39 -5.96 13.07 -1.01
C LEU A 39 -6.66 12.03 -0.12
N ARG A 40 -6.70 12.26 1.20
CA ARG A 40 -7.43 11.38 2.14
C ARG A 40 -8.90 11.29 1.76
N HIS A 41 -9.57 12.41 1.50
CA HIS A 41 -10.98 12.45 1.11
C HIS A 41 -11.24 11.77 -0.24
N LEU A 42 -10.32 11.92 -1.20
CA LEU A 42 -10.38 11.21 -2.47
C LEU A 42 -10.34 9.70 -2.26
N ILE A 43 -9.38 9.22 -1.47
CA ILE A 43 -9.22 7.79 -1.18
C ILE A 43 -10.44 7.22 -0.47
N VAL A 44 -10.96 7.89 0.56
CA VAL A 44 -12.16 7.45 1.29
C VAL A 44 -13.35 7.33 0.33
N ARG A 45 -13.59 8.36 -0.49
CA ARG A 45 -14.68 8.36 -1.46
C ARG A 45 -14.57 7.23 -2.49
N LEU A 46 -13.35 6.93 -2.97
CA LEU A 46 -13.12 5.83 -3.90
C LEU A 46 -13.35 4.48 -3.23
N ALA A 47 -12.98 4.35 -1.96
CA ALA A 47 -13.17 3.14 -1.18
C ALA A 47 -14.65 2.88 -0.91
N ASP A 48 -15.42 3.92 -0.54
CA ASP A 48 -16.87 3.82 -0.35
C ASP A 48 -17.56 3.34 -1.64
N LYS A 49 -17.18 3.89 -2.79
CA LYS A 49 -17.67 3.45 -4.11
C LYS A 49 -17.30 2.00 -4.44
N ALA A 50 -16.14 1.54 -3.98
CA ALA A 50 -15.68 0.17 -4.16
C ALA A 50 -16.22 -0.80 -3.09
N GLY A 51 -17.02 -0.33 -2.12
CA GLY A 51 -17.48 -1.14 -0.99
C GLY A 51 -16.38 -1.52 0.01
N VAL A 52 -15.24 -0.83 -0.01
CA VAL A 52 -14.09 -1.09 0.86
C VAL A 52 -14.16 -0.20 2.09
N LYS A 53 -14.34 -0.82 3.27
CA LYS A 53 -14.43 -0.08 4.54
C LYS A 53 -13.05 0.33 5.08
N GLY A 54 -12.98 1.54 5.64
CA GLY A 54 -11.83 2.00 6.42
C GLY A 54 -10.55 2.29 5.62
N ALA A 55 -10.65 2.47 4.30
CA ALA A 55 -9.48 2.78 3.48
C ALA A 55 -9.04 4.25 3.64
N HIS A 56 -7.74 4.45 3.80
CA HIS A 56 -7.09 5.75 3.94
C HIS A 56 -5.58 5.57 3.65
N PRO A 57 -4.79 6.64 3.40
CA PRO A 57 -3.39 6.53 2.97
C PRO A 57 -2.54 5.57 3.81
N HIS A 58 -2.61 5.67 5.15
CA HIS A 58 -1.84 4.78 6.03
C HIS A 58 -2.26 3.32 5.89
N LYS A 59 -3.55 3.01 5.68
CA LYS A 59 -4.00 1.64 5.44
C LYS A 59 -3.40 1.04 4.17
N PHE A 60 -3.31 1.82 3.08
CA PHE A 60 -2.63 1.38 1.86
C PHE A 60 -1.16 1.05 2.12
N ARG A 61 -0.46 1.89 2.90
CA ARG A 61 0.94 1.63 3.29
C ARG A 61 1.08 0.37 4.14
N HIS A 62 0.20 0.15 5.11
CA HIS A 62 0.15 -1.09 5.89
C HIS A 62 -0.07 -2.31 5.00
N THR A 63 -1.06 -2.25 4.10
CA THR A 63 -1.36 -3.35 3.18
C THR A 63 -0.17 -3.66 2.28
N PHE A 64 0.49 -2.63 1.73
CA PHE A 64 1.72 -2.81 0.95
C PHE A 64 2.80 -3.52 1.76
N ALA A 65 3.09 -3.03 2.97
CA ALA A 65 4.17 -3.56 3.79
C ALA A 65 3.95 -5.04 4.17
N ILE A 66 2.76 -5.37 4.66
CA ILE A 66 2.41 -6.74 5.02
C ILE A 66 2.40 -7.65 3.79
N THR A 67 1.87 -7.19 2.65
CA THR A 67 1.83 -8.00 1.42
C THR A 67 3.24 -8.24 0.87
N TYR A 68 4.13 -7.26 0.97
CA TYR A 68 5.54 -7.38 0.57
C TYR A 68 6.25 -8.48 1.39
N LEU A 69 6.14 -8.44 2.72
CA LEU A 69 6.76 -9.46 3.59
C LEU A 69 6.17 -10.86 3.35
N ARG A 70 4.84 -10.95 3.19
CA ARG A 70 4.17 -12.22 2.85
C ARG A 70 4.60 -12.79 1.49
N SER A 71 5.07 -11.92 0.59
CA SER A 71 5.58 -12.34 -0.73
C SER A 71 7.06 -12.72 -0.69
N GLY A 72 7.65 -12.85 0.49
CA GLY A 72 9.06 -13.23 0.69
C GLY A 72 10.04 -12.07 0.66
N GLY A 73 9.57 -10.82 0.70
CA GLY A 73 10.44 -9.64 0.79
C GLY A 73 11.08 -9.50 2.17
N ASP A 74 12.30 -8.95 2.24
CA ASP A 74 13.03 -8.78 3.49
C ASP A 74 12.76 -7.42 4.19
N VAL A 75 12.97 -7.39 5.50
CA VAL A 75 12.67 -6.22 6.35
C VAL A 75 13.53 -4.99 6.06
N PHE A 76 14.78 -5.17 5.63
CA PHE A 76 15.68 -4.04 5.37
C PHE A 76 15.34 -3.34 4.06
N THR A 77 15.04 -4.12 3.01
CA THR A 77 14.52 -3.57 1.76
C THR A 77 13.18 -2.90 1.97
N LEU A 78 12.28 -3.48 2.79
CA LEU A 78 11.01 -2.84 3.12
C LEU A 78 11.22 -1.49 3.82
N GLN A 79 12.16 -1.42 4.78
CA GLN A 79 12.50 -0.17 5.47
C GLN A 79 12.92 0.92 4.47
N ALA A 80 13.82 0.58 3.54
CA ALA A 80 14.31 1.49 2.51
C ALA A 80 13.18 1.94 1.57
N LEU A 81 12.34 1.01 1.09
CA LEU A 81 11.21 1.33 0.21
C LEU A 81 10.19 2.26 0.86
N LEU A 82 10.01 2.15 2.17
CA LEU A 82 9.09 2.97 2.94
C LEU A 82 9.74 4.28 3.40
N GLY A 83 11.06 4.38 3.44
CA GLY A 83 11.78 5.54 3.98
C GLY A 83 11.62 5.67 5.50
N HIS A 84 11.58 4.53 6.21
CA HIS A 84 11.51 4.54 7.68
C HIS A 84 12.89 4.74 8.30
N SER A 85 13.00 5.70 9.22
CA SER A 85 14.23 6.00 9.95
C SER A 85 14.57 4.95 11.01
N SER A 86 13.57 4.21 11.51
CA SER A 86 13.75 3.10 12.45
C SER A 86 13.04 1.82 11.97
N LEU A 87 13.48 0.68 12.52
CA LEU A 87 12.87 -0.62 12.25
C LEU A 87 11.60 -0.88 13.07
N ASP A 88 11.19 0.01 13.96
CA ASP A 88 10.07 -0.27 14.88
C ASP A 88 8.77 -0.53 14.14
N MET A 89 8.45 0.30 13.14
CA MET A 89 7.29 0.08 12.28
C MET A 89 7.42 -1.17 11.41
N VAL A 90 8.65 -1.50 10.99
CA VAL A 90 8.91 -2.68 10.15
C VAL A 90 8.74 -3.97 10.96
N ARG A 91 9.18 -3.99 12.22
CA ARG A 91 8.95 -5.10 13.16
C ARG A 91 7.47 -5.36 13.36
N HIS A 92 6.67 -4.31 13.51
CA HIS A 92 5.21 -4.45 13.62
C HIS A 92 4.59 -5.11 12.37
N TYR A 93 5.07 -4.77 11.16
CA TYR A 93 4.61 -5.43 9.93
C TYR A 93 5.04 -6.90 9.85
N ALA A 94 6.27 -7.22 10.28
CA ALA A 94 6.78 -8.58 10.30
C ALA A 94 5.98 -9.49 11.25
N GLN A 95 5.69 -9.02 12.46
CA GLN A 95 4.86 -9.75 13.43
C GLN A 95 3.48 -10.09 12.85
N ILE A 96 2.83 -9.12 12.19
CA ILE A 96 1.53 -9.35 11.55
C ILE A 96 1.64 -10.39 10.42
N ALA A 97 2.69 -10.31 9.59
CA ALA A 97 2.90 -11.25 8.50
C ALA A 97 3.12 -12.69 9.02
N GLU A 98 3.86 -12.85 10.11
CA GLU A 98 4.20 -14.14 10.72
C GLU A 98 3.03 -14.77 11.48
N MET A 99 2.27 -13.99 12.25
CA MET A 99 1.06 -14.46 12.95
C MET A 99 0.06 -15.12 11.99
N ASP A 100 -0.06 -14.60 10.77
CA ASP A 100 -0.94 -15.19 9.76
C ASP A 100 -0.42 -16.53 9.22
N ILE A 101 0.90 -16.67 9.06
CA ILE A 101 1.53 -17.92 8.63
C ILE A 101 1.31 -19.00 9.71
N GLU A 102 1.56 -18.68 10.98
CA GLU A 102 1.30 -19.61 12.08
C GLU A 102 -0.17 -20.00 12.17
N ARG A 103 -1.10 -19.06 11.97
CA ARG A 103 -2.54 -19.33 12.00
C ARG A 103 -2.95 -20.26 10.86
N VAL A 104 -2.42 -20.05 9.65
CA VAL A 104 -2.67 -20.94 8.51
C VAL A 104 -2.05 -22.31 8.76
N HIS A 105 -0.81 -22.38 9.25
CA HIS A 105 -0.14 -23.63 9.61
C HIS A 105 -0.97 -24.42 10.63
N ARG A 106 -1.36 -23.82 11.76
CA ARG A 106 -2.21 -24.49 12.77
C ARG A 106 -3.53 -25.03 12.19
N LYS A 107 -4.16 -24.28 11.29
CA LYS A 107 -5.43 -24.70 10.67
C LYS A 107 -5.22 -25.88 9.69
N ALA A 108 -4.13 -25.86 8.93
CA ALA A 108 -3.86 -26.83 7.87
C ALA A 108 -2.88 -27.93 8.28
N SER A 109 -2.38 -27.92 9.52
CA SER A 109 -1.38 -28.84 10.03
C SER A 109 -1.91 -30.26 9.95
N PRO A 110 -1.27 -31.15 9.17
CA PRO A 110 -1.72 -32.52 9.07
C PRO A 110 -1.64 -33.21 10.44
N VAL A 111 -0.57 -32.94 11.19
CA VAL A 111 -0.33 -33.55 12.51
C VAL A 111 -1.36 -33.09 13.54
N ASP A 112 -1.71 -31.80 13.57
CA ASP A 112 -2.71 -31.28 14.52
C ASP A 112 -4.15 -31.72 14.17
N ASN A 113 -4.39 -32.11 12.91
CA ASN A 113 -5.70 -32.56 12.43
C ASN A 113 -5.84 -34.10 12.38
N LEU A 114 -4.82 -34.85 12.77
CA LEU A 114 -4.92 -36.31 12.90
C LEU A 114 -5.86 -36.63 14.08
N LYS A 115 -6.99 -37.25 13.77
CA LYS A 115 -7.88 -37.84 14.78
C LYS A 115 -7.40 -39.27 15.07
N PHE A 116 -7.00 -39.51 16.31
CA PHE A 116 -6.82 -40.85 16.86
C PHE A 116 -8.14 -41.37 17.43
#